data_AF-A0A4Z0Q387-F1
#
_entry.id   AF-A0A4Z0Q387-F1
#
_cell.length_a   1.000
_cell.length_b   1.000
_cell.length_c   1.000
_cell.angle_alpha   90.00
_cell.angle_beta   90.00
_cell.angle_gamma   90.00
#
_symmetry.space_group_name_H-M   'P 1'
#
loop_
_entity.id
_entity.type
_entity.pdbx_description
1 polymer ?
#
loop_
_entity_poly.entity_id
_entity_poly.type
_entity_poly.pdbx_seq_one_letter_code
_entity_poly.pdbx_strand_id
1 'polypeptide(L)'
;MRLASLLFCASLALSAPAALAQTTPAPATSAAAPAWTASLATALQQAKATNKPVLAVFSGSDWCKPCIMLKQEVFDKPEFAQFAKDRLVLARFDFPRSKKNKLSPEAVKQNEEAAAKLNKEGSFPLVVLLSPEGKVLAKTGYRPGGVAAYDAYLESLLAKK
;
A
#
# COMPACT_ATOMS: atom_id res chain seq x y z
N MET A 1 23.93 12.34 85.95
CA MET A 1 25.08 11.46 86.21
C MET A 1 24.62 10.02 86.12
N ARG A 2 25.42 9.14 85.49
CA ARG A 2 25.24 7.69 85.23
C ARG A 2 24.62 7.35 83.86
N LEU A 3 25.47 7.00 82.89
CA LEU A 3 26.01 5.65 82.57
C LEU A 3 24.92 4.82 81.83
N ALA A 4 25.00 4.63 80.52
CA ALA A 4 25.84 3.66 79.77
C ALA A 4 25.02 2.43 79.35
N SER A 5 25.41 1.81 78.24
CA SER A 5 25.02 0.46 77.77
C SER A 5 23.60 0.34 77.17
N LEU A 6 23.35 -0.32 76.03
CA LEU A 6 24.08 -1.30 75.24
C LEU A 6 23.70 -1.17 73.76
N LEU A 7 24.69 -1.34 72.89
CA LEU A 7 24.49 -1.74 71.50
C LEU A 7 23.86 -3.14 71.46
N PHE A 8 22.78 -3.30 70.69
CA PHE A 8 22.38 -4.61 70.19
C PHE A 8 22.11 -4.51 68.69
N CYS A 9 22.92 -5.27 67.94
CA CYS A 9 22.73 -5.58 66.54
C CYS A 9 21.38 -6.24 66.29
N ALA A 10 20.64 -5.80 65.28
CA ALA A 10 19.78 -6.68 64.50
C ALA A 10 19.54 -6.07 63.12
N SER A 11 20.30 -6.60 62.17
CA SER A 11 20.18 -6.44 60.73
C SER A 11 18.79 -6.85 60.21
N LEU A 12 18.16 -5.99 59.42
CA LEU A 12 17.25 -6.41 58.35
C LEU A 12 17.50 -5.52 57.14
N ALA A 13 18.32 -6.03 56.21
CA ALA A 13 18.45 -5.46 54.88
C ALA A 13 17.17 -5.81 54.11
N LEU A 14 16.33 -4.81 53.85
CA LEU A 14 15.17 -4.92 52.98
C LEU A 14 15.66 -4.88 51.52
N SER A 15 15.83 -6.05 50.91
CA SER A 15 16.10 -6.16 49.47
C SER A 15 14.90 -5.67 48.67
N ALA A 16 15.06 -4.55 47.96
CA ALA A 16 14.12 -4.11 46.94
C ALA A 16 14.28 -4.99 45.68
N PRO A 17 13.18 -5.51 45.09
CA PRO A 17 13.28 -6.17 43.81
C PRO A 17 13.46 -5.09 42.72
N ALA A 18 14.58 -5.14 42.02
CA ALA A 18 14.77 -4.44 40.76
C ALA A 18 13.76 -4.99 39.75
N ALA A 19 12.65 -4.27 39.57
CA ALA A 19 11.70 -4.55 38.51
C ALA A 19 12.39 -4.27 37.17
N LEU A 20 12.85 -5.33 36.52
CA LEU A 20 13.30 -5.33 35.14
C LEU A 20 12.15 -4.81 34.28
N ALA A 21 12.28 -3.57 33.80
CA ALA A 21 11.42 -3.03 32.76
C ALA A 21 11.61 -3.90 31.51
N GLN A 22 10.66 -4.80 31.28
CA GLN A 22 10.59 -5.58 30.05
C GLN A 22 10.11 -4.64 28.95
N THR A 23 11.05 -4.13 28.15
CA THR A 23 10.72 -3.46 26.89
C THR A 23 10.16 -4.53 25.95
N THR A 24 8.85 -4.74 25.99
CA THR A 24 8.17 -5.58 24.99
C THR A 24 8.33 -4.89 23.62
N PRO A 25 9.00 -5.51 22.63
CA PRO A 25 8.98 -4.98 21.29
C PRO A 25 7.54 -5.08 20.77
N ALA A 26 7.00 -3.97 20.26
CA ALA A 26 5.69 -3.95 19.63
C ALA A 26 5.68 -4.95 18.46
N PRO A 27 4.60 -5.73 18.27
CA PRO A 27 4.53 -6.67 17.15
C PRO A 27 4.61 -5.90 15.83
N ALA A 28 5.53 -6.31 14.96
CA ALA A 28 5.56 -5.85 13.58
C ALA A 28 4.33 -6.42 12.86
N THR A 29 3.24 -5.64 12.81
CA THR A 29 2.05 -5.98 12.04
C THR A 29 2.43 -6.11 10.57
N SER A 30 2.50 -7.35 10.08
CA SER A 30 2.63 -7.64 8.66
C SER A 30 1.42 -7.04 7.94
N ALA A 31 1.60 -5.90 7.29
CA ALA A 31 0.56 -5.27 6.50
C ALA A 31 0.14 -6.23 5.38
N ALA A 32 -1.14 -6.60 5.33
CA ALA A 32 -1.67 -7.42 4.25
C ALA A 32 -1.47 -6.70 2.90
N ALA A 33 -1.15 -7.47 1.86
CA ALA A 33 -0.98 -6.95 0.51
C ALA A 33 -2.24 -6.16 0.07
N PRO A 34 -2.10 -5.12 -0.76
CA PRO A 34 -3.23 -4.32 -1.19
C PRO A 34 -4.24 -5.19 -1.95
N ALA A 35 -5.54 -5.05 -1.65
CA ALA A 35 -6.58 -5.79 -2.36
C ALA A 35 -6.82 -5.16 -3.74
N TRP A 36 -6.18 -5.71 -4.77
CA TRP A 36 -6.35 -5.30 -6.16
C TRP A 36 -7.54 -6.01 -6.80
N THR A 37 -8.41 -5.25 -7.51
CA THR A 37 -9.47 -5.81 -8.36
C THR A 37 -9.12 -5.74 -9.84
N ALA A 38 -9.57 -6.71 -10.64
CA ALA A 38 -9.49 -6.69 -12.09
C ALA A 38 -10.76 -6.10 -12.76
N SER A 39 -11.71 -5.61 -11.96
CA SER A 39 -12.99 -5.05 -12.45
C SER A 39 -13.07 -3.56 -12.19
N LEU A 40 -13.14 -2.78 -13.28
CA LEU A 40 -13.33 -1.32 -13.20
C LEU A 40 -14.67 -0.97 -12.54
N ALA A 41 -15.72 -1.75 -12.81
CA ALA A 41 -17.05 -1.54 -12.23
C ALA A 41 -17.01 -1.74 -10.70
N THR A 42 -16.37 -2.81 -10.23
CA THR A 42 -16.20 -3.08 -8.80
C THR A 42 -15.37 -1.99 -8.13
N ALA A 43 -14.29 -1.55 -8.77
CA ALA A 43 -13.46 -0.46 -8.25
C ALA A 43 -14.26 0.84 -8.10
N LEU A 44 -15.05 1.22 -9.10
CA LEU A 44 -15.88 2.42 -9.05
C LEU A 44 -17.01 2.31 -8.01
N GLN A 45 -17.61 1.12 -7.85
CA GLN A 45 -18.60 0.89 -6.81
C GLN A 45 -17.99 1.08 -5.41
N GLN A 46 -16.83 0.48 -5.16
CA GLN A 46 -16.12 0.64 -3.89
C GLN A 46 -15.67 2.09 -3.68
N ALA A 47 -15.21 2.77 -4.73
CA ALA A 47 -14.80 4.17 -4.69
C ALA A 47 -15.95 5.08 -4.26
N LYS A 48 -17.15 4.88 -4.82
CA LYS A 48 -18.36 5.60 -4.40
C LYS A 48 -18.73 5.30 -2.96
N ALA A 49 -18.70 4.03 -2.56
CA ALA A 49 -19.07 3.62 -1.20
C ALA A 49 -18.11 4.14 -0.13
N THR A 50 -16.82 4.28 -0.47
CA THR A 50 -15.76 4.71 0.46
C THR A 50 -15.34 6.16 0.29
N ASN A 51 -15.90 6.85 -0.71
CA ASN A 51 -15.50 8.20 -1.11
C ASN A 51 -13.99 8.34 -1.37
N LYS A 52 -13.39 7.32 -1.99
CA LYS A 52 -11.95 7.28 -2.32
C LYS A 52 -11.75 7.29 -3.84
N PRO A 53 -10.72 7.98 -4.36
CA PRO A 53 -10.34 7.86 -5.76
C PRO A 53 -9.89 6.44 -6.13
N VAL A 54 -10.01 6.08 -7.41
CA VAL A 54 -9.48 4.83 -7.96
C VAL A 54 -8.10 5.08 -8.56
N LEU A 55 -7.13 4.23 -8.23
CA LEU A 55 -5.88 4.08 -8.95
C LEU A 55 -6.00 2.88 -9.90
N ALA A 56 -6.21 3.15 -11.18
CA ALA A 56 -6.34 2.14 -12.23
C ALA A 56 -5.02 1.97 -12.98
N VAL A 57 -4.44 0.78 -12.92
CA VAL A 57 -3.11 0.48 -13.48
C VAL A 57 -3.25 -0.47 -14.67
N PHE A 58 -2.79 -0.03 -15.82
CA PHE A 58 -2.63 -0.84 -17.03
C PHE A 58 -1.18 -1.29 -17.14
N SER A 59 -0.95 -2.60 -17.15
CA SER A 59 0.38 -3.20 -17.03
C SER A 59 0.61 -4.27 -18.09
N GLY A 60 1.86 -4.41 -18.54
CA GLY A 60 2.35 -5.59 -19.25
C GLY A 60 3.33 -6.35 -18.37
N SER A 61 2.84 -7.25 -17.51
CA SER A 61 3.62 -7.84 -16.41
C SER A 61 4.86 -8.65 -16.80
N ASP A 62 4.99 -9.08 -18.06
CA ASP A 62 6.10 -9.94 -18.50
C ASP A 62 6.91 -9.40 -19.69
N TRP A 63 6.55 -8.23 -20.22
CA TRP A 63 7.26 -7.64 -21.38
C TRP A 63 7.51 -6.13 -21.25
N CYS A 64 6.80 -5.43 -20.37
CA CYS A 64 6.97 -4.00 -20.15
C CYS A 64 7.93 -3.77 -18.98
N LYS A 65 9.21 -3.51 -19.26
CA LYS A 65 10.24 -3.28 -18.22
C LYS A 65 9.84 -2.18 -17.23
N PRO A 66 9.37 -0.98 -17.63
CA PRO A 66 8.94 0.03 -16.67
C PRO A 66 7.71 -0.37 -15.84
N CYS A 67 6.83 -1.23 -16.36
CA CYS A 67 5.69 -1.78 -15.60
C CYS A 67 6.18 -2.71 -14.49
N ILE A 68 7.13 -3.59 -14.81
CA ILE A 68 7.73 -4.52 -13.86
C ILE A 68 8.44 -3.73 -12.75
N MET A 69 9.20 -2.70 -13.11
CA MET A 69 9.88 -1.83 -12.15
C MET A 69 8.89 -1.09 -11.25
N LEU A 70 7.87 -0.44 -11.82
CA LEU A 70 6.83 0.25 -11.04
C LEU A 70 6.18 -0.69 -10.02
N LYS A 71 5.85 -1.91 -10.43
CA LYS A 71 5.26 -2.91 -9.55
C LYS A 71 6.22 -3.29 -8.42
N GLN A 72 7.46 -3.61 -8.74
CA GLN A 72 8.44 -4.11 -7.76
C GLN A 72 8.96 -3.03 -6.80
N GLU A 73 9.12 -1.80 -7.28
CA GLU A 73 9.65 -0.68 -6.51
C GLU A 73 8.58 0.03 -5.68
N VAL A 74 7.31 -0.08 -6.07
CA VAL A 74 6.19 0.62 -5.44
C VAL A 74 5.06 -0.33 -5.04
N PHE A 75 4.34 -0.91 -6.00
CA PHE A 75 3.05 -1.56 -5.70
C PHE A 75 3.12 -2.86 -4.90
N ASP A 76 4.23 -3.59 -4.99
CA ASP A 76 4.50 -4.81 -4.21
C ASP A 76 5.07 -4.51 -2.81
N LYS A 77 5.30 -3.23 -2.48
CA LYS A 77 5.87 -2.82 -1.20
C LYS A 77 4.78 -2.69 -0.13
N PRO A 78 5.03 -3.15 1.11
CA PRO A 78 4.06 -3.02 2.20
C PRO A 78 3.75 -1.56 2.54
N GLU A 79 4.71 -0.66 2.36
CA GLU A 79 4.55 0.78 2.57
C GLU A 79 3.48 1.36 1.63
N PHE A 80 3.45 0.92 0.36
CA PHE A 80 2.41 1.34 -0.58
C PHE A 80 1.03 0.78 -0.20
N ALA A 81 0.98 -0.45 0.31
CA ALA A 81 -0.27 -1.03 0.80
C ALA A 81 -0.87 -0.22 1.94
N GLN A 82 -0.03 0.24 2.86
CA GLN A 82 -0.44 1.14 3.96
C GLN A 82 -0.90 2.49 3.43
N PHE A 83 -0.17 3.09 2.50
CA PHE A 83 -0.57 4.34 1.84
C PHE A 83 -1.95 4.23 1.18
N ALA A 84 -2.15 3.17 0.39
CA ALA A 84 -3.36 2.97 -0.41
C ALA A 84 -4.59 2.62 0.43
N LYS A 85 -4.43 1.84 1.52
CA LYS A 85 -5.55 1.36 2.35
C LYS A 85 -6.54 2.45 2.71
N ASP A 86 -6.05 3.62 3.11
CA ASP A 86 -6.90 4.72 3.59
C ASP A 86 -7.21 5.76 2.51
N ARG A 87 -6.56 5.70 1.33
CA ARG A 87 -6.61 6.75 0.32
C ARG A 87 -7.17 6.32 -1.03
N LEU A 88 -7.05 5.04 -1.39
CA LEU A 88 -7.26 4.58 -2.76
C LEU A 88 -8.09 3.30 -2.83
N VAL A 89 -8.85 3.17 -3.90
CA VAL A 89 -9.31 1.88 -4.40
C VAL A 89 -8.40 1.45 -5.54
N LEU A 90 -7.94 0.20 -5.52
CA LEU A 90 -6.90 -0.27 -6.42
C LEU A 90 -7.47 -1.21 -7.48
N ALA A 91 -7.25 -0.84 -8.75
CA ALA A 91 -7.62 -1.67 -9.89
C ALA A 91 -6.42 -1.93 -10.78
N ARG A 92 -6.24 -3.16 -11.23
CA ARG A 92 -5.15 -3.54 -12.14
C ARG A 92 -5.67 -4.35 -13.31
N PHE A 93 -5.31 -3.90 -14.51
CA PHE A 93 -5.63 -4.53 -15.78
C PHE A 93 -4.31 -4.93 -16.43
N ASP A 94 -4.04 -6.23 -16.46
CA ASP A 94 -2.75 -6.78 -16.90
C ASP A 94 -2.88 -7.42 -18.30
N PHE A 95 -1.86 -7.20 -19.13
CA PHE A 95 -1.82 -7.60 -20.54
C PHE A 95 -0.54 -8.43 -20.79
N PRO A 96 -0.40 -9.61 -20.17
CA PRO A 96 0.76 -10.47 -20.38
C PRO A 96 0.81 -10.98 -21.82
N ARG A 97 2.03 -11.19 -22.35
CA ARG A 97 2.24 -11.75 -23.70
C ARG A 97 2.69 -13.20 -23.68
N SER A 98 3.25 -13.68 -22.58
CA SER A 98 3.69 -15.07 -22.50
C SER A 98 2.51 -16.02 -22.28
N LYS A 99 2.59 -17.20 -22.89
CA LYS A 99 1.59 -18.27 -22.67
C LYS A 99 1.52 -18.72 -21.21
N LYS A 100 2.62 -18.61 -20.47
CA LYS A 100 2.74 -19.01 -19.07
C LYS A 100 1.91 -18.12 -18.13
N ASN A 101 1.72 -16.85 -18.50
CA ASN A 101 0.97 -15.87 -17.71
C ASN A 101 -0.44 -15.61 -18.28
N LYS A 102 -0.96 -16.53 -19.10
CA LYS A 102 -2.26 -16.34 -19.75
C LYS A 102 -3.38 -16.21 -18.73
N LEU A 103 -4.17 -15.15 -18.86
CA LEU A 103 -5.33 -14.90 -18.00
C LEU A 103 -6.55 -15.72 -18.44
N SER A 104 -7.53 -15.84 -17.54
CA SER A 104 -8.83 -16.42 -17.86
C SER A 104 -9.57 -15.55 -18.91
N PRO A 105 -10.47 -16.12 -19.73
CA PRO A 105 -11.24 -15.35 -20.71
C PRO A 105 -12.01 -14.18 -20.10
N GLU A 106 -12.55 -14.37 -18.88
CA GLU A 106 -13.27 -13.32 -18.15
C GLU A 106 -12.33 -12.16 -17.77
N ALA A 107 -11.15 -12.46 -17.21
CA ALA A 107 -10.19 -11.43 -16.85
C ALA A 107 -9.66 -10.67 -18.07
N VAL A 108 -9.43 -11.37 -19.19
CA VAL A 108 -9.07 -10.72 -20.47
C VAL A 108 -10.16 -9.74 -20.89
N LYS A 109 -11.42 -10.17 -20.90
CA LYS A 109 -12.56 -9.32 -21.26
C LYS A 109 -12.66 -8.08 -20.35
N GLN A 110 -12.54 -8.26 -19.04
CA GLN A 110 -12.58 -7.13 -18.09
C GLN A 110 -11.44 -6.14 -18.32
N ASN A 111 -10.22 -6.64 -18.60
CA ASN A 111 -9.06 -5.81 -18.90
C ASN A 111 -9.24 -5.04 -20.20
N GLU A 112 -9.72 -5.69 -21.26
CA GLU A 112 -10.00 -5.06 -22.56
C GLU A 112 -11.10 -4.00 -22.47
N GLU A 113 -12.19 -4.26 -21.74
CA GLU A 113 -13.26 -3.29 -21.50
C GLU A 113 -12.76 -2.05 -20.74
N ALA A 114 -11.86 -2.22 -19.77
CA ALA A 114 -11.24 -1.11 -19.06
C ALA A 114 -10.29 -0.33 -19.98
N ALA A 115 -9.49 -1.02 -20.81
CA ALA A 115 -8.57 -0.38 -21.75
C ALA A 115 -9.31 0.40 -22.84
N ALA A 116 -10.41 -0.13 -23.37
CA ALA A 116 -11.25 0.57 -24.33
C ALA A 116 -11.78 1.91 -23.79
N LYS A 117 -11.95 2.03 -22.47
CA LYS A 117 -12.39 3.28 -21.81
C LYS A 117 -11.23 4.22 -21.48
N LEU A 118 -10.12 3.70 -20.96
CA LEU A 118 -9.10 4.51 -20.30
C LEU A 118 -7.72 4.49 -20.97
N ASN A 119 -7.43 3.48 -21.80
CA ASN A 119 -6.13 3.21 -22.41
C ASN A 119 -6.24 2.81 -23.90
N LYS A 120 -6.97 3.60 -24.69
CA LYS A 120 -7.20 3.30 -26.13
C LYS A 120 -5.91 3.26 -26.94
N GLU A 121 -4.91 4.01 -26.49
CA GLU A 121 -3.59 4.14 -27.11
C GLU A 121 -2.66 2.97 -26.76
N GLY A 122 -3.06 2.08 -25.82
CA GLY A 122 -2.24 0.94 -25.42
C GLY A 122 -0.92 1.33 -24.75
N SER A 123 -0.95 2.35 -23.88
CA SER A 123 0.22 2.82 -23.14
C SER A 123 0.50 1.94 -21.93
N PHE A 124 1.77 1.56 -21.74
CA PHE A 124 2.22 0.70 -20.64
C PHE A 124 3.56 1.17 -20.06
N PRO A 125 3.66 1.47 -18.75
CA PRO A 125 2.56 1.51 -17.79
C PRO A 125 1.70 2.76 -17.98
N LEU A 126 0.38 2.59 -17.89
CA LEU A 126 -0.54 3.71 -17.72
C LEU A 126 -1.19 3.59 -16.34
N VAL A 127 -1.07 4.65 -15.55
CA VAL A 127 -1.73 4.80 -14.25
C VAL A 127 -2.73 5.93 -14.37
N VAL A 128 -4.00 5.64 -14.09
CA VAL A 128 -5.10 6.61 -14.18
C VAL A 128 -5.69 6.81 -12.80
N LEU A 129 -5.74 8.05 -12.35
CA LEU A 129 -6.47 8.46 -11.15
C LEU A 129 -7.88 8.85 -11.55
N LEU A 130 -8.88 8.20 -10.96
CA LEU A 130 -10.30 8.47 -11.20
C LEU A 130 -10.95 9.02 -9.93
N SER A 131 -11.88 9.96 -10.09
CA SER A 131 -12.79 10.35 -9.01
C SER A 131 -13.73 9.19 -8.66
N PRO A 132 -14.42 9.22 -7.50
CA PRO A 132 -15.46 8.25 -7.17
C PRO A 132 -16.56 8.14 -8.24
N GLU A 133 -16.83 9.22 -8.98
CA GLU A 133 -17.80 9.26 -10.09
C GLU A 133 -17.25 8.66 -11.39
N GLY A 134 -15.97 8.29 -11.43
CA GLY A 134 -15.30 7.73 -12.59
C GLY A 134 -14.74 8.77 -13.57
N LYS A 135 -14.64 10.04 -13.16
CA LYS A 135 -13.98 11.08 -13.97
C LYS A 135 -12.46 10.93 -13.89
N VAL A 136 -11.77 11.11 -15.01
CA VAL A 136 -10.30 11.12 -15.03
C VAL A 136 -9.78 12.38 -14.35
N LEU A 137 -9.05 12.21 -13.25
CA LEU A 137 -8.38 13.29 -12.53
C LEU A 137 -6.97 13.53 -13.07
N ALA A 138 -6.23 12.45 -13.31
CA ALA A 138 -4.88 12.51 -13.86
C ALA A 138 -4.50 11.20 -14.54
N LYS A 139 -3.52 11.29 -15.44
CA LYS A 139 -2.82 10.14 -16.03
C LYS A 139 -1.32 10.27 -15.77
N THR A 140 -0.66 9.18 -15.47
CA THR A 140 0.78 9.10 -15.26
C THR A 140 1.30 7.68 -15.58
N GLY A 141 2.55 7.41 -15.25
CA GLY A 141 3.19 6.11 -15.46
C GLY A 141 4.26 5.83 -14.40
N TYR A 142 5.33 5.16 -14.82
CA TYR A 142 6.48 4.90 -13.97
C TYR A 142 7.24 6.19 -13.63
N ARG A 143 7.63 6.34 -12.37
CA ARG A 143 8.59 7.36 -11.93
C ARG A 143 9.58 6.72 -10.95
N PRO A 144 10.88 7.00 -11.09
CA PRO A 144 11.88 6.52 -10.15
C PRO A 144 11.76 7.22 -8.79
N GLY A 145 12.33 6.62 -7.75
CA GLY A 145 12.38 7.18 -6.39
C GLY A 145 11.68 6.34 -5.32
N GLY A 146 11.15 5.17 -5.69
CA GLY A 146 10.50 4.24 -4.77
C GLY A 146 9.18 4.76 -4.20
N VAL A 147 8.67 4.07 -3.18
CA VAL A 147 7.33 4.29 -2.60
C VAL A 147 7.11 5.74 -2.18
N ALA A 148 7.97 6.30 -1.33
CA ALA A 148 7.77 7.63 -0.74
C ALA A 148 7.66 8.74 -1.81
N ALA A 149 8.50 8.69 -2.84
CA ALA A 149 8.46 9.66 -3.93
C ALA A 149 7.20 9.48 -4.80
N TYR A 150 6.79 8.23 -5.03
CA TYR A 150 5.61 7.92 -5.84
C TYR A 150 4.32 8.33 -5.12
N ASP A 151 4.20 8.05 -3.83
CA ASP A 151 3.05 8.39 -2.99
C ASP A 151 2.86 9.92 -2.92
N ALA A 152 3.93 10.67 -2.61
CA ALA A 152 3.89 12.13 -2.60
C ALA A 152 3.49 12.70 -3.97
N TYR A 153 3.95 12.07 -5.05
CA TYR A 153 3.57 12.46 -6.39
C TYR A 153 2.08 12.17 -6.68
N LEU A 154 1.55 11.02 -6.31
CA LEU A 154 0.12 10.71 -6.43
C LEU A 154 -0.73 11.72 -5.64
N GLU A 155 -0.33 12.06 -4.42
CA GLU A 155 -1.01 13.07 -3.62
C GLU A 155 -1.02 14.44 -4.31
N SER A 156 0.11 14.85 -4.91
CA SER A 156 0.20 16.11 -5.65
C SER A 156 -0.73 16.17 -6.86
N LEU A 157 -1.06 15.02 -7.47
CA LEU A 157 -2.02 14.92 -8.57
C LEU A 157 -3.47 15.01 -8.05
N LEU A 158 -3.74 14.43 -6.89
CA LEU A 158 -5.07 14.42 -6.27
C LEU A 158 -5.44 15.77 -5.62
N ALA A 159 -4.45 16.56 -5.21
CA ALA A 159 -4.66 17.88 -4.60
C ALA A 159 -5.05 18.97 -5.62
N LYS A 160 -4.74 18.78 -6.91
CA LYS A 160 -5.08 19.72 -7.98
C LYS A 160 -6.55 19.52 -8.36
N LYS A 161 -7.45 20.29 -7.74
CA LYS A 161 -8.87 20.38 -8.10
C LYS A 161 -9.10 21.47 -9.14
#